data_AF-A0A927A9F8-F1
#
_entry.id   AF-A0A927A9F8-F1
#
_cell.length_a   1.000
_cell.length_b   1.000
_cell.length_c   1.000
_cell.angle_alpha   90.00
_cell.angle_beta   90.00
_cell.angle_gamma   90.00
#
_symmetry.space_group_name_H-M   'P 1'
#
loop_
_entity.id
_entity.type
_entity.pdbx_description
1 polymer ?
#
loop_
_entity_poly.entity_id
_entity_poly.type
_entity_poly.pdbx_seq_one_letter_code
_entity_poly.pdbx_strand_id
1 'polypeptide(L)'
;MEPFLESPSSLKVDCEVSPRKSRVLIRVAFEGEDKGRVFGRGGRNIQAIRSVLQAIAQAAGYSAHLDIYGSQSAGREGGSDDKPPSSRSQPRRPPRPHRN
;
A
#
# COMPACT_ATOMS: atom_id res chain seq x y z
N MET A 1 15.96 13.14 21.38
CA MET A 1 15.30 12.34 20.33
C MET A 1 16.18 11.12 20.15
N GLU A 2 15.66 9.91 20.36
CA GLU A 2 16.41 8.67 20.15
C GLU A 2 16.04 8.05 18.79
N PRO A 3 16.94 7.26 18.17
CA PRO A 3 16.64 6.59 16.92
C PRO A 3 15.45 5.63 17.04
N PHE A 4 14.59 5.62 16.02
CA PHE A 4 13.45 4.71 15.94
C PHE A 4 13.89 3.23 15.80
N LEU A 5 14.98 3.01 15.08
CA LEU A 5 15.59 1.71 14.84
C LEU A 5 16.69 1.45 15.89
N GLU A 6 16.82 0.21 16.33
CA GLU A 6 17.90 -0.23 17.21
C GLU A 6 19.25 -0.20 16.49
N SER A 7 19.26 -0.53 15.20
CA SER A 7 20.46 -0.50 14.36
C SER A 7 20.28 0.40 13.14
N PRO A 8 20.28 1.74 13.28
CA PRO A 8 20.06 2.64 12.15
C PRO A 8 21.06 2.45 11.00
N SER A 9 22.28 1.99 11.29
CA SER A 9 23.33 1.73 10.29
C SER A 9 23.05 0.51 9.40
N SER A 10 22.15 -0.39 9.81
CA SER A 10 21.75 -1.56 9.02
C SER A 10 20.63 -1.25 8.02
N LEU A 11 19.98 -0.09 8.15
CA LEU A 11 19.01 0.40 7.18
C LEU A 11 19.67 0.60 5.82
N LYS A 12 19.21 -0.14 4.82
CA LYS A 12 19.58 0.10 3.42
C LYS A 12 18.38 0.62 2.66
N VAL A 13 18.59 1.70 1.92
CA VAL A 13 17.57 2.32 1.07
C VAL A 13 18.13 2.46 -0.33
N ASP A 14 17.31 2.09 -1.30
CA ASP A 14 17.55 2.33 -2.72
C ASP A 14 16.32 3.00 -3.33
N CYS A 15 16.54 3.92 -4.28
CA CYS A 15 15.48 4.70 -4.91
C CYS A 15 15.70 4.73 -6.42
N GLU A 16 14.71 4.25 -7.16
CA GLU A 16 14.69 4.28 -8.61
C GLU A 16 13.57 5.19 -9.09
N VAL A 17 13.92 6.19 -9.91
CA VAL A 17 12.96 7.10 -10.52
C VAL A 17 12.80 6.75 -11.99
N SER A 18 11.55 6.59 -12.42
CA SER A 18 11.16 6.36 -13.81
C SER A 18 10.37 7.57 -14.33
N PRO A 19 11.03 8.61 -14.88
CA PRO A 19 10.36 9.82 -15.34
C PRO A 19 9.30 9.56 -16.41
N ARG A 20 9.57 8.61 -17.33
CA ARG A 20 8.64 8.24 -18.41
C ARG A 20 7.32 7.66 -17.91
N LYS A 21 7.30 7.09 -16.70
CA LYS A 21 6.13 6.48 -16.09
C LYS A 21 5.60 7.28 -14.90
N SER A 22 6.19 8.45 -14.62
CA SER A 22 5.94 9.24 -13.41
C SER A 22 5.88 8.37 -12.14
N ARG A 23 6.86 7.47 -11.98
CA ARG A 23 6.89 6.50 -10.88
C ARG A 23 8.22 6.52 -10.16
N VAL A 24 8.16 6.36 -8.85
CA VAL A 24 9.30 6.19 -7.94
C VAL A 24 9.15 4.84 -7.24
N LEU A 25 10.20 4.03 -7.29
CA LEU A 25 10.31 2.77 -6.55
C LEU A 25 11.33 2.98 -5.42
N ILE A 26 10.89 2.79 -4.18
CA ILE A 26 11.70 2.91 -2.99
C ILE A 26 11.83 1.50 -2.41
N ARG A 27 13.07 1.01 -2.29
CA ARG A 27 13.37 -0.31 -1.74
C ARG A 27 14.08 -0.14 -0.42
N VAL A 28 13.61 -0.83 0.61
CA VAL A 28 14.18 -0.73 1.95
C VAL A 28 14.47 -2.10 2.52
N ALA A 29 15.61 -2.25 3.18
CA ALA A 29 15.97 -3.45 3.94
C ALA A 29 16.29 -3.07 5.38
N PHE A 30 15.83 -3.92 6.30
CA PHE A 30 16.03 -3.82 7.74
C PHE A 30 16.63 -5.12 8.26
N GLU A 31 17.44 -5.03 9.31
CA GLU A 31 18.05 -6.19 9.97
C GLU A 31 17.33 -6.51 11.29
N GLY A 32 17.25 -7.78 11.66
CA GLY A 32 16.79 -8.20 12.99
C GLY A 32 15.40 -7.71 13.41
N GLU A 33 15.31 -7.22 14.65
CA GLU A 33 14.06 -6.81 15.29
C GLU A 33 13.47 -5.50 14.74
N ASP A 34 14.28 -4.72 14.02
CA ASP A 34 13.86 -3.45 13.42
C ASP A 34 12.71 -3.61 12.42
N LYS A 35 12.63 -4.77 11.76
CA LYS A 35 11.51 -5.10 10.88
C LYS A 35 10.18 -5.04 11.64
N GLY A 36 10.10 -5.66 12.82
CA GLY A 36 8.86 -5.67 13.61
C GLY A 36 8.39 -4.27 14.00
N ARG A 37 9.32 -3.40 14.38
CA ARG A 37 9.08 -1.98 14.70
C ARG A 37 8.57 -1.21 13.49
N VAL A 38 9.22 -1.39 12.34
CA VAL A 38 8.85 -0.72 11.08
C VAL A 38 7.45 -1.08 10.62
N PHE A 39 7.12 -2.38 10.60
CA PHE A 39 5.74 -2.80 10.29
C PHE A 39 4.78 -2.25 11.35
N GLY A 40 5.16 -2.31 12.62
CA GLY A 40 4.33 -1.93 13.75
C GLY A 40 3.15 -2.89 13.93
N ARG A 41 2.41 -2.75 15.04
CA ARG A 41 1.27 -3.62 15.34
C ARG A 41 0.20 -3.49 14.25
N GLY A 42 -0.05 -4.60 13.54
CA GLY A 42 -1.02 -4.66 12.44
C GLY A 42 -0.61 -3.88 11.19
N GLY A 43 0.67 -3.58 10.99
CA GLY A 43 1.14 -2.86 9.81
C GLY A 43 0.89 -1.35 9.82
N ARG A 44 0.40 -0.78 10.94
CA ARG A 44 0.00 0.64 10.98
C ARG A 44 1.16 1.60 10.72
N ASN A 45 2.34 1.29 11.22
CA ASN A 45 3.48 2.17 11.06
C ASN A 45 3.96 2.17 9.61
N ILE A 46 4.05 1.00 8.98
CA ILE A 46 4.45 0.93 7.57
C ILE A 46 3.40 1.55 6.64
N GLN A 47 2.12 1.44 6.97
CA GLN A 47 1.06 2.10 6.21
C GLN A 47 1.14 3.63 6.35
N ALA A 48 1.44 4.16 7.54
CA ALA A 48 1.65 5.60 7.70
C ALA A 48 2.84 6.10 6.85
N ILE A 49 3.95 5.35 6.83
CA ILE A 49 5.10 5.66 5.98
C ILE A 49 4.70 5.66 4.49
N ARG A 50 3.97 4.63 4.03
CA ARG A 50 3.47 4.57 2.65
C ARG A 50 2.60 5.77 2.28
N SER A 51 1.65 6.14 3.14
CA SER A 51 0.76 7.29 2.89
C SER A 51 1.54 8.59 2.74
N VAL A 52 2.54 8.83 3.59
CA VAL A 52 3.38 10.04 3.50
C VAL A 52 4.18 10.06 2.19
N LEU A 53 4.81 8.93 1.83
CA LEU A 53 5.55 8.82 0.57
C LEU A 53 4.66 9.04 -0.65
N GLN A 54 3.44 8.48 -0.64
CA GLN A 54 2.47 8.66 -1.70
C GLN A 54 2.03 10.12 -1.82
N ALA A 55 1.72 10.80 -0.71
CA ALA A 55 1.31 12.20 -0.72
C ALA A 55 2.42 13.11 -1.28
N ILE A 56 3.68 12.88 -0.88
CA ILE A 56 4.82 13.65 -1.38
C ILE A 56 5.03 13.40 -2.87
N ALA A 57 4.97 12.14 -3.32
CA ALA A 57 5.11 11.82 -4.73
C ALA A 57 3.99 12.47 -5.56
N GLN A 58 2.75 12.41 -5.09
CA GLN A 58 1.61 13.04 -5.75
C GLN A 58 1.78 14.55 -5.88
N ALA A 59 2.27 15.23 -4.82
CA ALA A 59 2.58 16.66 -4.86
C ALA A 59 3.64 17.01 -5.92
N ALA A 60 4.51 16.06 -6.27
CA ALA A 60 5.51 16.21 -7.33
C ALA A 60 5.05 15.69 -8.72
N GLY A 61 3.82 15.20 -8.86
CA GLY A 61 3.31 14.61 -10.10
C GLY A 61 3.78 13.17 -10.37
N TYR A 62 4.25 12.47 -9.33
CA TYR A 62 4.70 11.08 -9.37
C TYR A 62 3.80 10.16 -8.54
N SER A 63 3.95 8.85 -8.73
CA SER A 63 3.46 7.80 -7.85
C SER A 63 4.63 7.13 -7.14
N ALA A 64 4.53 6.88 -5.82
CA ALA A 64 5.55 6.17 -5.05
C ALA A 64 5.11 4.74 -4.69
N HIS A 65 6.05 3.80 -4.79
CA HIS A 65 5.88 2.43 -4.33
C HIS A 65 7.00 2.06 -3.36
N LEU A 66 6.63 1.60 -2.17
CA LEU A 66 7.57 1.17 -1.14
C LEU A 66 7.62 -0.36 -1.09
N ASP A 67 8.79 -0.92 -1.41
CA ASP A 67 9.10 -2.34 -1.32
C ASP A 67 10.06 -2.62 -0.15
N ILE A 68 9.82 -3.71 0.58
CA ILE A 68 10.56 -4.05 1.79
C ILE A 68 11.12 -5.45 1.66
N TYR A 69 12.45 -5.55 1.67
CA TYR A 69 13.16 -6.80 1.46
C TYR A 69 12.79 -7.84 2.52
N GLY A 70 12.59 -9.09 2.07
CA GLY A 70 12.19 -10.20 2.95
C GLY A 70 10.78 -10.08 3.53
N SER A 71 9.98 -9.10 3.12
CA SER A 71 8.53 -9.13 3.36
C SER A 71 7.87 -9.83 2.18
N GLN A 72 7.27 -11.00 2.42
CA GLN A 72 6.29 -11.50 1.47
C GLN A 72 5.09 -10.56 1.60
N SER A 73 4.88 -9.73 0.58
CA SER A 73 3.68 -8.93 0.42
C SER A 73 2.48 -9.86 0.47
N ALA A 74 1.91 -10.09 1.66
CA ALA A 74 0.59 -10.70 1.77
C ALA A 74 -0.34 -9.79 0.98
N GLY A 75 -0.85 -10.35 -0.13
CA GLY A 75 -1.34 -9.58 -1.27
C GLY A 75 -2.35 -8.51 -0.89
N ARG A 76 -2.13 -7.32 -1.48
CA ARG A 76 -3.11 -6.35 -1.98
C ARG A 76 -2.36 -5.03 -2.19
N GLU A 77 -2.20 -4.66 -3.45
CA GLU A 77 -2.06 -3.28 -3.98
C GLU A 77 -1.33 -3.35 -5.33
N GLY A 78 -1.91 -4.11 -6.25
CA GLY A 78 -1.83 -3.81 -7.68
C GLY A 78 -3.03 -2.94 -8.00
N GLY A 79 -2.80 -1.65 -8.23
CA GLY A 79 -3.83 -0.76 -8.75
C GLY A 79 -4.21 -1.18 -10.17
N SER A 80 -5.51 -1.40 -10.36
CA SER A 80 -6.17 -1.27 -11.65
C SER A 80 -7.45 -0.47 -11.40
N ASP A 81 -7.32 0.85 -11.40
CA ASP A 81 -8.38 1.71 -11.90
C ASP A 81 -8.64 1.31 -13.36
N ASP A 82 -9.75 0.59 -13.61
CA ASP A 82 -10.72 0.79 -14.69
C ASP A 82 -11.68 -0.42 -14.74
N LYS A 83 -12.80 -0.34 -14.01
CA LYS A 83 -13.98 -1.13 -14.34
C LYS A 83 -15.24 -0.47 -13.77
N PRO A 84 -16.14 0.11 -14.59
CA PRO A 84 -17.46 0.46 -14.10
C PRO A 84 -18.18 -0.84 -13.68
N PRO A 85 -18.90 -0.87 -12.54
CA PRO A 85 -19.73 -2.01 -12.21
C PRO A 85 -20.84 -2.14 -13.27
N SER A 86 -20.72 -3.19 -14.09
CA SER A 86 -21.74 -3.64 -15.02
C SER A 86 -23.08 -3.77 -14.31
N SER A 87 -24.10 -3.14 -14.88
CA SER A 87 -25.50 -3.30 -14.51
C SER A 87 -25.88 -4.79 -14.43
N ARG A 88 -26.36 -5.25 -13.26
CA ARG A 88 -27.31 -6.37 -13.10
C ARG A 88 -27.52 -6.66 -11.62
N SER A 89 -28.63 -6.16 -11.10
CA SER A 89 -29.47 -6.85 -10.09
C SER A 89 -30.78 -6.07 -9.99
N GLN A 90 -31.73 -6.40 -10.86
CA GLN A 90 -33.12 -5.96 -10.67
C GLN A 90 -33.64 -6.56 -9.34
N PRO A 91 -34.28 -5.78 -8.46
CA PRO A 91 -34.95 -6.34 -7.31
C PRO A 91 -36.14 -7.18 -7.77
N ARG A 92 -36.14 -8.45 -7.37
CA ARG A 92 -37.20 -9.43 -7.64
C ARG A 92 -38.53 -8.89 -7.13
N ARG A 93 -39.55 -8.86 -8.02
CA ARG A 93 -40.94 -8.56 -7.65
C ARG A 93 -41.41 -9.50 -6.53
N PRO A 94 -42.16 -9.01 -5.53
CA PRO A 94 -42.77 -9.87 -4.52
C PRO A 94 -43.90 -10.74 -5.14
N PRO A 95 -44.12 -11.97 -4.64
CA PRO A 95 -45.19 -12.83 -5.11
C PRO A 95 -46.57 -12.29 -4.68
N ARG A 96 -47.56 -12.39 -5.56
CA ARG A 96 -48.95 -12.00 -5.28
C ARG A 96 -49.58 -13.03 -4.33
N PRO A 97 -50.33 -12.61 -3.29
CA PRO A 97 -51.06 -13.54 -2.45
C PRO A 97 -52.23 -14.17 -3.23
N HIS A 98 -52.37 -15.49 -3.11
CA HIS A 98 -53.57 -16.21 -3.55
C HIS A 98 -54.73 -15.90 -2.60
N ARG A 99 -55.89 -15.61 -3.19
CA ARG A 99 -57.15 -15.30 -2.52
C ARG A 99 -57.94 -16.61 -2.36
N ASN A 100 -58.41 -16.90 -1.15
CA ASN A 100 -59.59 -17.75 -0.94
C ASN A 100 -60.85 -16.90 -1.09
#